data_AF-A0A7Y7IJ36-F1
#
_entry.id   AF-A0A7Y7IJ36-F1
#
_cell.length_a   1.000
_cell.length_b   1.000
_cell.length_c   1.000
_cell.angle_alpha   90.00
_cell.angle_beta   90.00
_cell.angle_gamma   90.00
#
_symmetry.space_group_name_H-M   'P 1'
#
loop_
_entity.id
_entity.type
_entity.pdbx_description
1 polymer ?
#
loop_
_entity_poly.entity_id
_entity_poly.type
_entity_poly.pdbx_seq_one_letter_code
_entity_poly.pdbx_strand_id
1 'polypeptide(L)'
;MTAAPEVRPQPLAPKSEPAHEPATPTVLPWTDLTANRPGQLIENQDDASYRAGVAGEQRTAGVVAGLERSGFRVLHSVPLSPRKDIDHLVIGPTGVWAVNTKATTYEVTAKVDGAVYSVGYRQK
;
A
#
# COMPACT_ATOMS: atom_id res chain seq x y z
N MET A 1 -32.72 20.69 29.23
CA MET A 1 -31.57 20.74 28.31
C MET A 1 -30.39 20.14 29.04
N THR A 2 -30.04 18.89 28.74
CA THR A 2 -28.93 18.18 29.39
C THR A 2 -27.87 17.92 28.33
N ALA A 3 -26.70 18.54 28.47
CA ALA A 3 -25.60 18.33 27.55
C ALA A 3 -25.04 16.91 27.72
N ALA A 4 -24.87 16.19 26.62
CA ALA A 4 -24.19 14.89 26.60
C ALA A 4 -22.69 15.08 26.90
N PRO A 5 -22.02 14.13 27.58
CA PRO A 5 -20.61 14.24 27.89
C PRO A 5 -19.77 14.11 26.61
N GLU A 6 -18.83 15.03 26.44
CA GLU A 6 -17.87 15.05 25.34
C GLU A 6 -16.84 13.92 25.52
N VAL A 7 -16.93 12.88 24.68
CA VAL A 7 -15.95 11.79 24.65
C VAL A 7 -14.74 12.26 23.84
N ARG A 8 -13.65 12.62 24.53
CA ARG A 8 -12.36 12.89 23.87
C ARG A 8 -11.74 11.56 23.40
N PRO A 9 -11.37 11.42 22.11
CA PRO A 9 -10.65 10.23 21.67
C PRO A 9 -9.27 10.18 22.32
N GLN A 10 -8.97 9.07 23.00
CA GLN A 10 -7.64 8.82 23.52
C GLN A 10 -6.69 8.45 22.37
N PRO A 11 -5.45 8.96 22.34
CA PRO A 11 -4.46 8.53 21.36
C PRO A 11 -4.25 7.02 21.46
N LEU A 12 -4.38 6.31 20.34
CA LEU A 12 -3.96 4.91 20.27
C LEU A 12 -2.48 4.84 20.65
N ALA A 13 -2.14 3.99 21.62
CA ALA A 13 -0.76 3.70 21.96
C ALA A 13 0.00 3.30 20.69
N PRO A 14 1.25 3.75 20.50
CA PRO A 14 2.05 3.33 19.34
C PRO A 14 2.13 1.80 19.35
N LYS A 15 1.82 1.17 18.22
CA LYS A 15 2.06 -0.27 18.05
C LYS A 15 3.54 -0.52 18.33
N SER A 16 3.85 -1.29 19.36
CA SER A 16 5.20 -1.76 19.65
C SER A 16 5.65 -2.66 18.49
N GLU A 17 6.53 -2.14 17.63
CA GLU A 17 7.21 -2.93 16.61
C GLU A 17 8.13 -3.94 17.31
N PRO A 18 8.04 -5.25 17.02
CA PRO A 18 9.03 -6.19 17.52
C PRO A 18 10.38 -5.87 16.86
N ALA A 19 11.42 -5.76 17.69
CA ALA A 19 12.80 -5.66 17.23
C ALA A 19 13.18 -6.98 16.54
N HIS A 20 13.15 -7.00 15.21
CA HIS A 20 13.78 -8.05 14.42
C HIS A 20 15.17 -7.54 14.01
N GLU A 21 16.20 -8.34 14.30
CA GLU A 21 17.59 -8.04 13.97
C GLU A 21 17.75 -7.59 12.51
N PRO A 22 18.67 -6.65 12.21
CA PRO A 22 18.88 -6.20 10.85
C PRO A 22 19.51 -7.34 10.04
N ALA A 23 18.69 -8.01 9.24
CA ALA A 23 19.21 -8.73 8.08
C ALA A 23 19.94 -7.69 7.21
N THR A 24 21.28 -7.81 7.16
CA THR A 24 22.15 -7.03 6.28
C THR A 24 21.53 -6.98 4.89
N PRO A 25 21.33 -5.80 4.26
CA PRO A 25 20.83 -5.76 2.90
C PRO A 25 21.92 -6.28 1.96
N THR A 26 21.90 -7.58 1.68
CA THR A 26 22.50 -8.13 0.48
C THR A 26 21.77 -7.47 -0.68
N VAL A 27 22.50 -6.66 -1.46
CA VAL A 27 22.08 -5.99 -2.71
C VAL A 27 20.76 -6.55 -3.21
N LEU A 28 19.65 -5.82 -3.06
CA LEU A 28 18.38 -6.21 -3.66
C LEU A 28 18.65 -6.21 -5.17
N PRO A 29 18.76 -7.37 -5.82
CA PRO A 29 19.14 -7.36 -7.20
C PRO A 29 17.96 -6.74 -7.92
N TRP A 30 18.14 -5.56 -8.49
CA TRP A 30 17.25 -4.95 -9.47
C TRP A 30 17.11 -5.82 -10.75
N THR A 31 17.46 -7.09 -10.65
CA THR A 31 17.49 -8.08 -11.69
C THR A 31 16.10 -8.71 -11.76
N ASP A 32 15.46 -8.51 -12.92
CA ASP A 32 14.15 -9.02 -13.28
C ASP A 32 13.03 -8.82 -12.25
N LEU A 33 12.52 -7.60 -12.18
CA LEU A 33 11.37 -7.22 -11.36
C LEU A 33 10.04 -7.81 -11.86
N THR A 34 10.01 -8.50 -13.00
CA THR A 34 8.77 -9.04 -13.57
C THR A 34 8.24 -10.25 -12.82
N ALA A 35 9.10 -10.92 -12.05
CA ALA A 35 8.73 -12.07 -11.22
C ALA A 35 8.05 -11.68 -9.90
N ASN A 36 8.11 -10.40 -9.52
CA ASN A 36 7.53 -9.94 -8.27
C ASN A 36 6.00 -10.05 -8.28
N ARG A 37 5.43 -10.26 -7.08
CA ARG A 37 3.99 -10.43 -6.90
C ARG A 37 3.36 -9.27 -6.11
N PRO A 38 2.08 -8.93 -6.35
CA PRO A 38 1.36 -7.98 -5.50
C PRO A 38 1.33 -8.44 -4.04
N GLY A 39 1.73 -7.58 -3.10
CA GLY A 39 1.78 -7.87 -1.67
C GLY A 39 2.97 -8.69 -1.19
N GLN A 40 3.94 -9.00 -2.05
CA GLN A 40 5.05 -9.93 -1.74
C GLN A 40 5.84 -9.53 -0.48
N LEU A 41 6.03 -8.23 -0.23
CA LEU A 41 6.80 -7.76 0.92
C LEU A 41 6.13 -8.09 2.27
N ILE A 42 4.80 -8.21 2.29
CA ILE A 42 4.01 -8.37 3.52
C ILE A 42 3.19 -9.67 3.57
N GLU A 43 3.27 -10.53 2.54
CA GLU A 43 2.41 -11.71 2.40
C GLU A 43 2.57 -12.75 3.52
N ASN A 44 3.75 -12.78 4.17
CA ASN A 44 4.06 -13.73 5.24
C ASN A 44 3.75 -13.19 6.65
N GLN A 45 3.12 -12.01 6.77
CA GLN A 45 2.76 -11.43 8.06
C GLN A 45 1.44 -12.02 8.57
N ASP A 46 1.43 -12.53 9.81
CA ASP A 46 0.25 -13.18 10.41
C ASP A 46 -0.65 -12.20 11.18
N ASP A 47 -1.19 -11.21 10.47
CA ASP A 47 -2.21 -10.27 10.97
C ASP A 47 -3.35 -10.12 9.95
N ALA A 48 -4.59 -10.03 10.42
CA ALA A 48 -5.75 -9.85 9.56
C ALA A 48 -5.69 -8.57 8.72
N SER A 49 -5.09 -7.50 9.26
CA SER A 49 -4.86 -6.24 8.56
C SER A 49 -3.84 -6.38 7.43
N TYR A 50 -2.76 -7.15 7.63
CA TYR A 50 -1.81 -7.44 6.55
C TYR A 50 -2.44 -8.28 5.45
N ARG A 51 -3.22 -9.31 5.79
CA ARG A 51 -3.97 -10.10 4.79
C ARG A 51 -4.95 -9.24 3.98
N ALA A 52 -5.64 -8.30 4.65
CA ALA A 52 -6.51 -7.35 3.96
C ALA A 52 -5.72 -6.43 3.02
N GLY A 53 -4.52 -5.99 3.43
CA GLY A 53 -3.58 -5.24 2.60
C GLY A 53 -3.19 -5.98 1.32
N VAL A 54 -2.70 -7.22 1.46
CA VAL A 54 -2.32 -8.09 0.33
C VAL A 54 -3.49 -8.31 -0.62
N ALA A 55 -4.69 -8.60 -0.08
CA ALA A 55 -5.89 -8.76 -0.90
C ALA A 55 -6.27 -7.46 -1.65
N GLY A 56 -6.01 -6.29 -1.03
CA GLY A 56 -6.14 -5.00 -1.69
C GLY A 56 -5.19 -4.89 -2.88
N GLU A 57 -3.89 -5.13 -2.67
CA GLU A 57 -2.86 -5.06 -3.72
C GLU A 57 -3.16 -6.00 -4.88
N GLN A 58 -3.61 -7.23 -4.60
CA GLN A 58 -4.01 -8.19 -5.64
C GLN A 58 -5.20 -7.70 -6.46
N ARG A 59 -6.18 -7.04 -5.85
CA ARG A 59 -7.30 -6.44 -6.58
C ARG A 59 -6.84 -5.27 -7.44
N THR A 60 -6.02 -4.37 -6.90
CA THR A 60 -5.44 -3.26 -7.67
C THR A 60 -4.65 -3.79 -8.86
N ALA A 61 -3.81 -4.81 -8.65
CA ALA A 61 -3.05 -5.48 -9.71
C ALA A 61 -3.95 -5.98 -10.84
N GLY A 62 -5.08 -6.64 -10.50
CA GLY A 62 -6.06 -7.08 -11.49
C GLY A 62 -6.66 -5.95 -12.33
N VAL A 63 -6.89 -4.77 -11.72
CA VAL A 63 -7.37 -3.58 -12.43
C VAL A 63 -6.29 -3.04 -13.38
N VAL A 64 -5.06 -2.83 -12.89
CA VAL A 64 -3.99 -2.23 -13.69
C VAL A 64 -3.45 -3.17 -14.78
N ALA A 65 -3.57 -4.50 -14.61
CA ALA A 65 -3.25 -5.47 -15.65
C ALA A 65 -4.08 -5.25 -16.94
N GLY A 66 -5.27 -4.65 -16.83
CA GLY A 66 -6.06 -4.26 -17.99
C GLY A 66 -5.35 -3.28 -18.93
N LEU A 67 -4.42 -2.47 -18.41
CA LEU A 67 -3.65 -1.49 -19.17
C LEU A 67 -2.60 -2.14 -20.08
N GLU A 68 -2.20 -3.38 -19.82
CA GLU A 68 -1.20 -4.07 -20.64
C GLU A 68 -1.64 -4.22 -22.10
N ARG A 69 -2.95 -4.38 -22.33
CA ARG A 69 -3.56 -4.39 -23.67
C ARG A 69 -3.37 -3.08 -24.44
N SER A 70 -3.08 -1.99 -23.73
CA SER A 70 -2.84 -0.66 -24.29
C SER A 70 -1.35 -0.31 -24.37
N GLY A 71 -0.47 -1.31 -24.28
CA GLY A 71 0.99 -1.12 -24.39
C GLY A 71 1.67 -0.65 -23.10
N PHE A 72 0.99 -0.75 -21.96
CA PHE A 72 1.62 -0.55 -20.66
C PHE A 72 2.29 -1.84 -20.19
N ARG A 73 3.30 -1.69 -19.34
CA ARG A 73 3.91 -2.75 -18.54
C ARG A 73 3.66 -2.45 -17.07
N VAL A 74 3.30 -3.45 -16.30
CA VAL A 74 3.11 -3.32 -14.86
C VAL A 74 4.17 -4.14 -14.13
N LEU A 75 4.85 -3.53 -13.16
CA LEU A 75 5.72 -4.21 -12.20
C LEU A 75 5.09 -4.14 -10.82
N HIS A 76 5.36 -5.14 -9.98
CA HIS A 76 4.80 -5.24 -8.63
C HIS A 76 5.89 -5.28 -7.58
N SER A 77 5.58 -4.86 -6.34
CA SER A 77 6.48 -4.87 -5.19
C SER A 77 7.91 -4.44 -5.55
N VAL A 78 8.05 -3.28 -6.21
CA VAL A 78 9.35 -2.77 -6.65
C VAL A 78 10.14 -2.31 -5.42
N PRO A 79 11.30 -2.91 -5.12
CA PRO A 79 12.00 -2.66 -3.87
C PRO A 79 12.51 -1.22 -3.77
N LEU A 80 12.21 -0.54 -2.66
CA LEU A 80 12.79 0.76 -2.31
C LEU A 80 13.79 0.64 -1.15
N SER A 81 13.52 -0.27 -0.22
CA SER A 81 14.37 -0.58 0.92
C SER A 81 14.01 -1.99 1.45
N PRO A 82 14.76 -2.56 2.40
CA PRO A 82 14.44 -3.88 2.96
C PRO A 82 13.03 -4.02 3.56
N ARG A 83 12.37 -2.91 3.88
CA ARG A 83 11.04 -2.88 4.51
C ARG A 83 10.01 -2.03 3.74
N LYS A 84 10.33 -1.60 2.52
CA LYS A 84 9.41 -0.79 1.69
C LYS A 84 9.55 -1.12 0.23
N ASP A 85 8.43 -1.15 -0.46
CA ASP A 85 8.30 -1.30 -1.89
C ASP A 85 7.33 -0.25 -2.47
N ILE A 86 7.30 -0.17 -3.80
CA ILE A 86 6.20 0.42 -4.56
C ILE A 86 5.28 -0.75 -4.93
N ASP A 87 4.03 -0.72 -4.49
CA ASP A 87 3.06 -1.80 -4.73
C ASP A 87 2.93 -2.11 -6.22
N HIS A 88 2.73 -1.07 -7.05
CA HIS A 88 2.70 -1.22 -8.50
C HIS A 88 3.37 -0.04 -9.23
N LEU A 89 4.21 -0.36 -10.20
CA LEU A 89 4.81 0.60 -11.14
C LEU A 89 4.23 0.36 -12.53
N VAL A 90 3.46 1.32 -13.04
CA VAL A 90 2.82 1.26 -14.36
C VAL A 90 3.62 2.11 -15.34
N ILE A 91 4.20 1.47 -16.36
CA ILE A 91 5.13 2.08 -17.31
C ILE A 91 4.51 2.02 -18.71
N GLY A 92 4.38 3.14 -19.41
CA GLY A 92 3.83 3.12 -20.76
C GLY A 92 3.94 4.44 -21.51
N PRO A 93 3.21 4.57 -22.62
CA PRO A 93 3.33 5.70 -23.55
C PRO A 93 3.07 7.08 -22.92
N THR A 94 2.31 7.14 -21.83
CA THR A 94 1.97 8.39 -21.14
C THR A 94 2.88 8.72 -19.95
N GLY A 95 3.87 7.87 -19.67
CA GLY A 95 4.83 8.05 -18.58
C GLY A 95 4.89 6.86 -17.61
N VAL A 96 5.36 7.15 -16.40
CA VAL A 96 5.55 6.18 -15.32
C VAL A 96 4.72 6.61 -14.12
N TRP A 97 3.91 5.70 -13.59
CA TRP A 97 3.00 5.93 -12.48
C TRP A 97 3.30 4.96 -11.34
N ALA A 98 3.56 5.50 -10.14
CA ALA A 98 3.60 4.71 -8.92
C ALA A 98 2.18 4.66 -8.33
N VAL A 99 1.64 3.45 -8.19
CA VAL A 99 0.31 3.20 -7.63
C VAL A 99 0.49 2.53 -6.28
N ASN A 100 0.08 3.22 -5.22
CA ASN A 100 0.06 2.71 -3.86
C ASN A 100 -1.37 2.28 -3.50
N THR A 101 -1.51 1.12 -2.87
CA THR A 101 -2.76 0.51 -2.48
C THR A 101 -2.99 0.65 -0.98
N LYS A 102 -4.22 0.98 -0.59
CA LYS A 102 -4.66 0.93 0.81
C LYS A 102 -6.00 0.21 0.90
N ALA A 103 -6.03 -0.87 1.68
CA ALA A 103 -7.26 -1.57 2.05
C ALA A 103 -7.80 -1.00 3.36
N THR A 104 -9.05 -0.56 3.36
CA THR A 104 -9.72 -0.03 4.54
C THR A 104 -11.21 -0.35 4.51
N THR A 105 -11.81 -0.52 5.69
CA THR A 105 -13.26 -0.58 5.87
C THR A 105 -13.85 0.77 6.24
N TYR A 106 -13.00 1.76 6.52
CA TYR A 106 -13.43 3.11 6.81
C TYR A 106 -13.91 3.82 5.55
N GLU A 107 -14.76 4.83 5.75
CA GLU A 107 -15.17 5.72 4.67
C GLU A 107 -13.95 6.41 4.05
N VAL A 108 -13.95 6.49 2.72
CA VAL A 108 -12.91 7.13 1.92
C VAL A 108 -13.53 8.25 1.10
N THR A 109 -12.98 9.46 1.22
CA THR A 109 -13.37 10.61 0.40
C THR A 109 -12.21 11.00 -0.50
N ALA A 110 -12.43 10.98 -1.82
CA ALA A 110 -11.52 11.56 -2.79
C ALA A 110 -12.01 12.96 -3.19
N LYS A 111 -11.13 13.95 -3.12
CA LYS A 111 -11.41 15.33 -3.54
C LYS A 111 -10.95 15.56 -4.98
N VAL A 112 -11.49 16.60 -5.61
CA VAL A 112 -11.16 17.00 -6.99
C VAL A 112 -9.69 17.37 -7.18
N ASP A 113 -9.04 17.85 -6.12
CA ASP A 113 -7.60 18.16 -6.09
C ASP A 113 -6.72 16.90 -5.94
N GLY A 114 -7.31 15.71 -5.95
CA GLY A 114 -6.62 14.43 -5.79
C GLY A 114 -6.33 14.06 -4.33
N ALA A 115 -6.72 14.88 -3.34
CA ALA A 115 -6.54 14.52 -1.94
C ALA A 115 -7.52 13.41 -1.53
N VAL A 116 -6.97 12.32 -0.98
CA VAL A 116 -7.75 11.20 -0.43
C VAL A 116 -7.73 11.27 1.09
N TYR A 117 -8.89 11.08 1.72
CA TYR A 117 -9.04 11.05 3.17
C TYR A 117 -9.69 9.74 3.62
N SER A 118 -9.25 9.23 4.77
CA SER A 118 -9.90 8.13 5.49
C SER A 118 -9.98 8.48 6.98
N VAL A 119 -11.19 8.44 7.55
CA VAL A 119 -11.46 8.86 8.95
C VAL A 119 -10.91 10.27 9.26
N GLY A 120 -11.01 11.19 8.29
CA GLY A 120 -10.48 12.56 8.41
C GLY A 120 -8.95 12.70 8.24
N TYR A 121 -8.21 11.59 8.14
CA TYR A 121 -6.76 11.61 7.89
C TYR A 121 -6.46 11.57 6.40
N ARG A 122 -5.68 12.56 5.94
CA ARG A 122 -5.18 12.59 4.56
C ARG A 122 -4.25 11.40 4.31
N GLN A 123 -4.55 10.63 3.28
CA GLN A 123 -3.73 9.55 2.80
C GLN A 123 -2.62 10.11 1.91
N LYS A 124 -1.42 9.54 2.05
CA LYS A 124 -0.26 9.80 1.21
C LYS A 124 -0.09 8.65 0.24
#